data_AF-A0A7C7J4L4-F1
#
_entry.id   AF-A0A7C7J4L4-F1
#
_cell.length_a   1.000
_cell.length_b   1.000
_cell.length_c   1.000
_cell.angle_alpha   90.00
_cell.angle_beta   90.00
_cell.angle_gamma   90.00
#
_symmetry.space_group_name_H-M   'P 1'
#
loop_
_entity.id
_entity.type
_entity.pdbx_description
1 polymer ?
#
loop_
_entity_poly.entity_id
_entity_poly.type
_entity_poly.pdbx_seq_one_letter_code
_entity_poly.pdbx_strand_id
1 'polypeptide(L)'
;MMLEMRQVVAGIRPEISPVDRERLWAKVKLAGEAVALNWPMRTFASRNPLMGYEHLPFDQAICRARELMGGQGYLSNNTYRALLAQGRITTDGLKRSLHTVVLPNDASLVVHAGTRTIERFEVLLLHLMHGFEPIDPELFRWQSRNTEATSRFRSLWKHTLRTLGLVDPFSAELSGEHTKHSQEPGDRNLHHTLGERVHNLTGIDIVEQINDQMTKWCAAFLDEGLSDWHMPAKDRGFYESWRQLAQRDFSGWFMGIRDFPHKVKHLSSRPEDAIINSLDRLGIQEEQWSEYLTRHIAQLPGWTGLIRWRGVE
;
A
#
# COMPACT_ATOMS: atom_id res chain seq x y z
N MET A 1 27.06 -27.82 0.67
CA MET A 1 26.91 -26.38 0.36
C MET A 1 27.18 -26.00 -1.11
N MET A 2 27.24 -26.97 -2.05
CA MET A 2 27.23 -26.73 -3.51
C MET A 2 26.25 -27.68 -4.22
N LEU A 3 25.21 -28.13 -3.52
CA LEU A 3 24.15 -28.99 -4.08
C LEU A 3 22.73 -28.43 -3.93
N GLU A 4 22.52 -27.38 -3.13
CA GLU A 4 21.20 -26.73 -3.00
C GLU A 4 20.98 -25.57 -3.97
N MET A 5 22.02 -25.11 -4.68
CA MET A 5 21.91 -24.03 -5.68
C MET A 5 21.62 -24.52 -7.11
N ARG A 6 21.26 -25.80 -7.31
CA ARG A 6 20.96 -26.37 -8.64
C ARG A 6 19.48 -26.69 -8.92
N GLN A 7 18.56 -26.40 -8.00
CA GLN A 7 17.12 -26.66 -8.22
C GLN A 7 16.25 -25.44 -8.57
N VAL A 8 16.81 -24.23 -8.68
CA VAL A 8 16.02 -23.02 -9.04
C VAL A 8 15.80 -22.87 -10.57
N VAL A 9 16.22 -23.84 -11.39
CA VAL A 9 16.10 -23.76 -12.87
C VAL A 9 15.07 -24.75 -13.46
N ALA A 10 14.27 -25.43 -12.65
CA ALA A 10 13.22 -26.34 -13.13
C ALA A 10 11.82 -25.78 -12.86
N GLY A 11 11.36 -24.86 -13.72
CA GLY A 11 10.04 -24.23 -13.59
C GLY A 11 9.32 -24.03 -14.91
N ILE A 12 9.52 -24.92 -15.89
CA ILE A 12 8.60 -25.02 -17.02
C ILE A 12 7.59 -26.10 -16.60
N ARG A 13 6.39 -25.69 -16.17
CA ARG A 13 5.26 -26.63 -16.03
C ARG A 13 5.15 -27.43 -17.33
N PRO A 14 4.82 -28.74 -17.28
CA PRO A 14 4.36 -29.44 -18.48
C PRO A 14 3.20 -28.67 -19.12
N GLU A 15 2.89 -29.01 -20.37
CA GLU A 15 1.83 -28.36 -21.17
C GLU A 15 0.61 -28.00 -20.30
N ILE A 16 0.30 -26.69 -20.24
CA ILE A 16 -0.75 -26.15 -19.38
C ILE A 16 -2.08 -26.84 -19.73
N SER A 17 -2.66 -27.55 -18.77
CA SER A 17 -3.85 -28.36 -19.00
C SER A 17 -5.11 -27.49 -19.03
N PRO A 18 -6.24 -27.98 -19.59
CA PRO A 18 -7.52 -27.30 -19.48
C PRO A 18 -7.95 -27.04 -18.03
N VAL A 19 -7.63 -27.97 -17.11
CA VAL A 19 -7.97 -27.86 -15.68
C VAL A 19 -7.19 -26.71 -15.02
N ASP A 20 -5.91 -26.53 -15.35
CA ASP A 20 -5.12 -25.41 -14.84
C ASP A 20 -5.72 -24.06 -15.25
N ARG A 21 -6.20 -23.97 -16.51
CA ARG A 21 -6.87 -22.76 -17.02
C ARG A 21 -8.18 -22.50 -16.28
N GLU A 22 -9.00 -23.53 -16.07
CA GLU A 22 -10.26 -23.39 -15.33
C GLU A 22 -10.02 -22.92 -13.89
N ARG A 23 -8.99 -23.46 -13.22
CA ARG A 23 -8.58 -22.99 -11.89
C ARG A 23 -8.15 -21.53 -11.91
N LEU A 24 -7.30 -21.13 -12.87
CA LEU A 24 -6.92 -19.73 -13.03
C LEU A 24 -8.16 -18.84 -13.20
N TRP A 25 -9.09 -19.24 -14.07
CA TRP A 25 -10.34 -18.51 -14.30
C TRP A 25 -11.15 -18.31 -13.01
N ALA A 26 -11.29 -19.35 -12.19
CA ALA A 26 -11.95 -19.24 -10.89
C ALA A 26 -11.23 -18.25 -9.96
N LYS A 27 -9.89 -18.27 -9.95
CA LYS A 27 -9.06 -17.36 -9.13
C LYS A 27 -9.17 -15.91 -9.61
N VAL A 28 -9.14 -15.66 -10.91
CA VAL A 28 -9.31 -14.33 -11.52
C VAL A 28 -10.71 -13.79 -11.24
N LYS A 29 -11.75 -14.63 -11.37
CA LYS A 29 -13.13 -14.24 -11.07
C LYS A 29 -13.29 -13.79 -9.62
N LEU A 30 -12.76 -14.58 -8.68
CA LEU A 30 -12.75 -14.25 -7.25
C LEU A 30 -11.96 -12.95 -6.98
N ALA A 31 -10.78 -12.81 -7.58
CA ALA A 31 -9.95 -11.62 -7.42
C ALA A 31 -10.65 -10.34 -7.94
N GLY A 32 -11.43 -10.47 -9.02
CA GLY A 32 -12.25 -9.38 -9.57
C GLY A 32 -13.39 -8.92 -8.66
N GLU A 33 -13.79 -9.69 -7.65
CA GLU A 33 -14.86 -9.30 -6.72
C GLU A 33 -14.46 -8.12 -5.83
N ALA A 34 -13.17 -7.93 -5.60
CA ALA A 34 -12.65 -6.80 -4.82
C ALA A 34 -12.84 -5.44 -5.51
N VAL A 35 -13.13 -5.41 -6.81
CA VAL A 35 -13.32 -4.17 -7.58
C VAL A 35 -14.76 -4.03 -8.03
N ALA A 36 -15.32 -2.83 -7.86
CA ALA A 36 -16.69 -2.53 -8.27
C ALA A 36 -16.92 -2.59 -9.79
N LEU A 37 -18.12 -3.01 -10.19
CA LEU A 37 -18.61 -2.89 -11.57
C LEU A 37 -18.91 -1.40 -11.86
N ASN A 38 -18.16 -0.78 -12.78
CA ASN A 38 -18.15 0.66 -12.97
C ASN A 38 -18.76 1.12 -14.32
N TRP A 39 -19.92 0.59 -14.76
CA TRP A 39 -20.70 1.06 -15.93
C TRP A 39 -22.07 0.29 -16.03
N PRO A 40 -23.09 0.67 -16.84
CA PRO A 40 -23.27 1.95 -17.50
C PRO A 40 -23.67 3.02 -16.51
N MET A 41 -22.93 4.14 -16.52
CA MET A 41 -23.32 5.32 -15.77
C MET A 41 -24.50 6.01 -16.47
N ARG A 42 -25.68 5.38 -16.46
CA ARG A 42 -26.94 6.00 -16.94
C ARG A 42 -27.48 7.01 -15.93
N THR A 43 -27.13 6.85 -14.67
CA THR A 43 -27.43 7.74 -13.55
C THR A 43 -26.17 7.91 -12.72
N PHE A 44 -25.96 9.10 -12.16
CA PHE A 44 -24.84 9.36 -11.27
C PHE A 44 -24.98 8.49 -10.01
N ALA A 45 -24.21 7.42 -9.95
CA ALA A 45 -24.09 6.59 -8.77
C ALA A 45 -22.72 6.84 -8.16
N SER A 46 -22.68 7.66 -7.10
CA SER A 46 -21.54 7.70 -6.19
C SER A 46 -21.44 6.34 -5.50
N ARG A 47 -20.84 5.33 -6.15
CA ARG A 47 -20.56 4.06 -5.49
C ARG A 47 -19.49 4.28 -4.44
N ASN A 48 -19.73 3.71 -3.26
CA ASN A 48 -18.82 3.75 -2.13
C ASN A 48 -17.49 3.08 -2.51
N PRO A 49 -16.34 3.78 -2.47
CA PRO A 49 -15.03 3.18 -2.72
C PRO A 49 -14.69 2.04 -1.75
N LEU A 50 -15.37 1.95 -0.60
CA LEU A 50 -15.22 0.88 0.39
C LEU A 50 -16.17 -0.30 0.15
N MET A 51 -16.59 -0.51 -1.10
CA MET A 51 -17.48 -1.62 -1.44
C MET A 51 -16.86 -2.97 -1.08
N GLY A 52 -17.62 -3.84 -0.43
CA GLY A 52 -17.12 -5.12 0.12
C GLY A 52 -16.57 -5.01 1.56
N TYR A 53 -16.32 -3.79 2.05
CA TYR A 53 -15.87 -3.54 3.43
C TYR A 53 -16.95 -2.92 4.32
N GLU A 54 -18.22 -2.89 3.88
CA GLU A 54 -19.32 -2.22 4.60
C GLU A 54 -19.65 -2.89 5.94
N HIS A 55 -19.23 -4.13 6.13
CA HIS A 55 -19.38 -4.88 7.37
C HIS A 55 -18.33 -4.51 8.43
N LEU A 56 -17.31 -3.73 8.07
CA LEU A 56 -16.25 -3.28 8.98
C LEU A 56 -16.54 -1.86 9.51
N PRO A 57 -16.06 -1.52 10.73
CA PRO A 57 -16.00 -0.13 11.18
C PRO A 57 -15.22 0.73 10.18
N PHE A 58 -15.64 1.98 9.98
CA PHE A 58 -15.09 2.86 8.93
C PHE A 58 -13.56 2.97 8.95
N ASP A 59 -12.95 3.14 10.13
CA ASP A 59 -11.48 3.19 10.27
C ASP A 59 -10.80 1.90 9.79
N GLN A 60 -11.40 0.75 10.11
CA GLN A 60 -10.88 -0.55 9.67
C GLN A 60 -11.08 -0.75 8.16
N ALA A 61 -12.24 -0.36 7.62
CA ALA A 61 -12.51 -0.40 6.19
C ALA A 61 -11.51 0.46 5.41
N ILE A 62 -11.20 1.67 5.89
CA ILE A 62 -10.21 2.57 5.29
C ILE A 62 -8.80 1.97 5.34
N CYS A 63 -8.40 1.38 6.46
CA CYS A 63 -7.09 0.71 6.58
C CYS A 63 -6.97 -0.45 5.59
N ARG A 64 -7.98 -1.32 5.49
CA ARG A 64 -8.00 -2.43 4.54
C ARG A 64 -8.01 -1.96 3.10
N ALA A 65 -8.83 -0.96 2.78
CA ALA A 65 -8.89 -0.36 1.46
C ALA A 65 -7.55 0.30 1.07
N ARG A 66 -6.85 0.95 2.00
CA ARG A 66 -5.51 1.50 1.76
C ARG A 66 -4.50 0.41 1.46
N GLU A 67 -4.49 -0.67 2.24
CA GLU A 67 -3.58 -1.81 2.03
C GLU A 67 -3.76 -2.49 0.67
N LEU A 68 -4.98 -2.48 0.12
CA LEU A 68 -5.29 -3.15 -1.13
C LEU A 68 -5.26 -2.22 -2.35
N MET A 69 -5.79 -1.01 -2.22
CA MET A 69 -6.00 -0.06 -3.33
C MET A 69 -5.04 1.14 -3.31
N GLY A 70 -4.19 1.27 -2.28
CA GLY A 70 -3.21 2.37 -2.17
C GLY A 70 -3.80 3.75 -1.87
N GLY A 71 -5.13 3.87 -1.72
CA GLY A 71 -5.81 5.14 -1.51
C GLY A 71 -5.58 5.77 -0.12
N GLN A 72 -5.43 7.09 -0.08
CA GLN A 72 -5.43 7.85 1.17
C GLN A 72 -6.86 8.12 1.64
N GLY A 73 -7.38 7.28 2.54
CA GLY A 73 -8.73 7.45 3.08
C GLY A 73 -8.90 8.57 4.12
N TYR A 74 -7.80 9.18 4.58
CA TYR A 74 -7.81 10.33 5.50
C TYR A 74 -6.90 11.42 4.97
N LEU A 75 -7.18 12.67 5.33
CA LEU A 75 -6.29 13.79 5.04
C LEU A 75 -4.98 13.64 5.84
N SER A 76 -3.91 14.26 5.35
CA SER A 76 -2.66 14.31 6.11
C SER A 76 -2.83 15.09 7.42
N ASN A 77 -2.02 14.77 8.44
CA ASN A 77 -2.00 15.53 9.70
C ASN A 77 -1.74 17.03 9.47
N ASN A 78 -0.91 17.37 8.49
CA ASN A 78 -0.62 18.76 8.14
C ASN A 78 -1.86 19.46 7.56
N THR A 79 -2.62 18.76 6.73
CA THR A 79 -3.89 19.27 6.20
C THR A 79 -4.92 19.49 7.31
N TYR A 80 -5.07 18.54 8.24
CA TYR A 80 -5.95 18.72 9.41
C TYR A 80 -5.55 19.93 10.26
N ARG A 81 -4.25 20.13 10.53
CA ARG A 81 -3.75 21.30 11.25
C ARG A 81 -3.98 22.60 10.50
N ALA A 82 -3.83 22.62 9.18
CA ALA A 82 -4.16 23.78 8.36
C ALA A 82 -5.66 24.14 8.45
N LEU A 83 -6.55 23.13 8.43
CA LEU A 83 -7.99 23.34 8.62
C LEU A 83 -8.33 23.87 10.02
N LEU A 84 -7.60 23.43 11.06
CA LEU A 84 -7.72 23.98 12.40
C LEU A 84 -7.27 25.44 12.46
N ALA A 85 -6.12 25.78 11.86
CA ALA A 85 -5.61 27.15 11.80
C ALA A 85 -6.55 28.11 11.03
N GLN A 86 -7.25 27.60 10.03
CA GLN A 86 -8.29 28.32 9.28
C GLN A 86 -9.63 28.44 10.03
N GLY A 87 -9.76 27.81 11.21
CA GLY A 87 -11.02 27.76 11.96
C GLY A 87 -12.10 26.86 11.35
N ARG A 88 -11.79 26.10 10.29
CA ARG A 88 -12.72 25.12 9.69
C ARG A 88 -12.92 23.91 10.60
N ILE A 89 -11.87 23.53 11.34
CA ILE A 89 -11.96 22.65 12.51
C ILE A 89 -11.83 23.55 13.72
N THR A 90 -12.73 23.43 14.69
CA THR A 90 -12.65 24.21 15.93
C THR A 90 -11.94 23.40 17.00
N THR A 91 -11.24 24.09 17.91
CA THR A 91 -10.57 23.45 19.06
C THR A 91 -11.57 22.66 19.92
N ASP A 92 -12.78 23.18 20.11
CA ASP A 92 -13.84 22.48 20.85
C ASP A 92 -14.37 21.26 20.09
N GLY A 93 -14.46 21.33 18.76
CA GLY A 93 -14.77 20.18 17.92
C GLY A 93 -13.73 19.08 18.07
N LEU A 94 -12.44 19.45 18.02
CA LEU A 94 -11.32 18.53 18.20
C LEU A 94 -11.32 17.88 19.59
N LYS A 95 -11.55 18.67 20.67
CA LYS A 95 -11.68 18.14 22.04
C LYS A 95 -12.80 17.11 22.15
N ARG A 96 -13.99 17.42 21.61
CA ARG A 96 -15.13 16.50 21.61
C ARG A 96 -14.81 15.20 20.87
N SER A 97 -14.19 15.28 19.69
CA SER A 97 -13.76 14.09 18.94
C SER A 97 -12.69 13.29 19.65
N LEU A 98 -11.77 13.93 20.36
CA LEU A 98 -10.74 13.22 21.14
C LEU A 98 -11.37 12.45 22.32
N HIS A 99 -12.38 13.03 22.98
CA HIS A 99 -13.12 12.35 24.04
C HIS A 99 -13.88 11.09 23.57
N THR A 100 -14.27 10.99 22.30
CA THR A 100 -14.92 9.78 21.78
C THR A 100 -13.94 8.64 21.53
N VAL A 101 -12.65 8.94 21.39
CA VAL A 101 -11.60 7.94 21.09
C VAL A 101 -10.83 7.55 22.36
N VAL A 102 -10.58 8.50 23.26
CA VAL A 102 -9.90 8.27 24.54
C VAL A 102 -10.94 7.91 25.61
N LEU A 103 -11.05 6.62 25.93
CA LEU A 103 -11.99 6.14 26.95
C LEU A 103 -11.62 6.65 28.36
N PRO A 104 -12.60 7.04 29.20
CA PRO A 104 -12.35 7.54 30.56
C PRO A 104 -11.62 6.57 31.49
N ASN A 105 -11.66 5.26 31.21
CA ASN A 105 -11.10 4.21 32.06
C ASN A 105 -9.69 3.75 31.67
N ASP A 106 -9.11 4.32 30.61
CA ASP A 106 -7.74 4.01 30.23
C ASP A 106 -6.81 4.71 31.22
N ALA A 107 -6.24 3.95 32.17
CA ALA A 107 -5.51 4.43 33.35
C ALA A 107 -4.76 5.74 33.06
N SER A 108 -5.26 6.82 33.67
CA SER A 108 -4.87 8.19 33.35
C SER A 108 -3.38 8.37 33.62
N LEU A 109 -2.60 8.38 32.55
CA LEU A 109 -1.18 8.70 32.61
C LEU A 109 -1.09 10.20 32.89
N VAL A 110 -1.06 10.53 34.18
CA VAL A 110 -1.01 11.90 34.70
C VAL A 110 0.41 12.20 35.11
N VAL A 111 0.97 13.27 34.55
CA VAL A 111 2.30 13.77 34.91
C VAL A 111 2.15 15.04 35.71
N HIS A 112 2.70 15.07 36.92
CA HIS A 112 2.84 16.30 37.68
C HIS A 112 4.15 17.00 37.31
N ALA A 113 4.05 18.19 36.71
CA ALA A 113 5.17 19.04 36.36
C ALA A 113 5.11 20.33 37.20
N GLY A 114 5.74 20.30 38.39
CA GLY A 114 5.66 21.38 39.36
C GLY A 114 4.25 21.49 39.96
N THR A 115 3.59 22.63 39.80
CA THR A 115 2.20 22.85 40.24
C THR A 115 1.15 22.45 39.19
N ARG A 116 1.57 22.05 37.99
CA ARG A 116 0.67 21.65 36.92
C ARG A 116 0.52 20.14 36.85
N THR A 117 -0.71 19.71 36.66
CA THR A 117 -1.09 18.35 36.31
C THR A 117 -1.28 18.31 34.81
N ILE A 118 -0.53 17.45 34.12
CA ILE A 118 -0.62 17.24 32.68
C ILE A 118 -1.26 15.90 32.44
N GLU A 119 -2.42 15.91 31.80
CA GLU A 119 -3.15 14.69 31.49
C GLU A 119 -2.80 14.16 30.10
N ARG A 120 -2.90 12.84 29.90
CA ARG A 120 -2.78 12.21 28.57
C ARG A 120 -3.64 12.91 27.50
N PHE A 121 -4.84 13.32 27.89
CA PHE A 121 -5.75 14.07 27.01
C PHE A 121 -5.12 15.37 26.50
N GLU A 122 -4.48 16.14 27.39
CA GLU A 122 -3.82 17.40 27.01
C GLU A 122 -2.63 17.15 26.08
N VAL A 123 -1.83 16.11 26.34
CA VAL A 123 -0.69 15.76 25.48
C VAL A 123 -1.15 15.38 24.08
N LEU A 124 -2.18 14.53 23.97
CA LEU A 124 -2.75 14.12 22.68
C LEU A 124 -3.39 15.30 21.95
N LEU A 125 -4.12 16.16 22.67
CA LEU A 125 -4.71 17.37 22.10
C LEU A 125 -3.62 18.29 21.53
N LEU A 126 -2.57 18.56 22.29
CA LEU A 126 -1.44 19.39 21.83
C LEU A 126 -0.73 18.76 20.63
N HIS A 127 -0.56 17.43 20.61
CA HIS A 127 0.04 16.73 19.47
C HIS A 127 -0.81 16.85 18.20
N LEU A 128 -2.14 16.73 18.31
CA LEU A 128 -3.05 16.91 17.19
C LEU A 128 -3.01 18.34 16.67
N MET A 129 -2.98 19.33 17.56
CA MET A 129 -3.00 20.76 17.21
C MET A 129 -1.69 21.23 16.60
N HIS A 130 -0.54 20.86 17.16
CA HIS A 130 0.75 21.44 16.79
C HIS A 130 1.65 20.45 16.06
N GLY A 131 1.49 19.15 16.32
CA GLY A 131 2.48 18.15 15.97
C GLY A 131 3.72 18.27 16.85
N PHE A 132 4.25 17.12 17.23
CA PHE A 132 5.59 17.04 17.80
C PHE A 132 6.44 16.34 16.76
N GLU A 133 7.55 16.94 16.38
CA GLU A 133 8.57 16.19 15.65
C GLU A 133 9.19 15.18 16.61
N PRO A 134 9.31 13.91 16.22
CA PRO A 134 10.06 12.96 17.01
C PRO A 134 11.50 13.48 17.10
N ILE A 135 11.94 13.80 18.31
CA ILE A 135 13.32 14.18 18.55
C ILE A 135 14.15 12.90 18.43
N ASP A 136 15.14 12.92 17.54
CA ASP A 136 16.12 11.83 17.44
C ASP A 136 16.73 11.55 18.83
N PRO A 137 16.78 10.28 19.29
CA PRO A 137 17.26 9.95 20.62
C PRO A 137 18.69 10.45 20.91
N GLU A 138 19.58 10.45 19.93
CA GLU A 138 20.96 10.95 20.07
C GLU A 138 21.00 12.48 20.11
N LEU A 139 20.18 13.16 19.30
CA LEU A 139 20.02 14.61 19.37
C LEU A 139 19.44 15.05 20.72
N PHE A 140 18.47 14.31 21.26
CA PHE A 140 17.93 14.55 22.61
C PHE A 140 18.99 14.34 23.69
N ARG A 141 19.80 13.27 23.60
CA ARG A 141 20.96 13.03 24.50
C ARG A 141 21.95 14.18 24.45
N TRP A 142 22.27 14.70 23.28
CA TRP A 142 23.18 15.83 23.11
C TRP A 142 22.60 17.13 23.69
N GLN A 143 21.35 17.49 23.33
CA GLN A 143 20.69 18.71 23.81
C GLN A 143 20.50 18.70 25.33
N SER A 144 20.13 17.56 25.91
CA SER A 144 19.97 17.38 27.36
C SER A 144 21.29 17.38 28.14
N ARG A 145 22.45 17.29 27.47
CA ARG A 145 23.78 17.40 28.06
C ARG A 145 24.40 18.79 27.88
N ASN A 146 24.17 19.45 26.76
CA ASN A 146 24.95 20.62 26.32
C ASN A 146 24.23 21.97 26.39
N THR A 147 22.93 22.02 26.70
CA THR A 147 22.22 23.30 26.81
C THR A 147 22.27 23.81 28.25
N GLU A 148 22.70 25.05 28.52
CA GLU A 148 22.75 25.65 29.89
C GLU A 148 21.38 25.68 30.63
N ALA A 149 20.27 25.38 29.94
CA ALA A 149 18.94 25.18 30.51
C ALA A 149 18.79 23.89 31.38
N THR A 150 19.90 23.21 31.69
CA THR A 150 19.97 21.77 32.00
C THR A 150 19.61 21.36 33.42
N SER A 151 19.77 22.18 34.45
CA SER A 151 19.48 21.70 35.82
C SER A 151 17.98 21.46 36.03
N ARG A 152 17.15 22.40 35.60
CA ARG A 152 15.68 22.30 35.66
C ARG A 152 15.15 21.23 34.73
N PHE A 153 15.61 21.15 33.49
CA PHE A 153 15.12 20.15 32.53
C PHE A 153 15.49 18.73 32.94
N ARG A 154 16.74 18.49 33.38
CA ARG A 154 17.19 17.18 33.87
C ARG A 154 16.46 16.79 35.16
N SER A 155 16.20 17.75 36.05
CA SER A 155 15.38 17.53 37.25
C SER A 155 13.93 17.21 36.90
N LEU A 156 13.34 17.92 35.93
CA LEU A 156 11.99 17.69 35.43
C LEU A 156 11.88 16.30 34.80
N TRP A 157 12.81 15.93 33.91
CA TRP A 157 12.88 14.62 33.28
C TRP A 157 12.99 13.48 34.28
N LYS A 158 13.91 13.57 35.25
CA LYS A 158 14.04 12.58 36.33
C LYS A 158 12.78 12.50 37.19
N HIS A 159 12.10 13.63 37.43
CA HIS A 159 10.81 13.63 38.10
C HIS A 159 9.73 12.96 37.24
N THR A 160 9.61 13.32 35.96
CA THR A 160 8.65 12.75 35.02
C THR A 160 8.80 11.24 34.93
N LEU A 161 10.02 10.72 34.77
CA LEU A 161 10.30 9.28 34.75
C LEU A 161 9.89 8.60 36.05
N ARG A 162 10.23 9.19 37.21
CA ARG A 162 9.83 8.66 38.53
C ARG A 162 8.31 8.67 38.72
N THR A 163 7.65 9.77 38.36
CA THR A 163 6.19 9.94 38.50
C THR A 163 5.43 8.99 37.58
N LEU A 164 5.96 8.73 36.38
CA LEU A 164 5.37 7.81 35.41
C LEU A 164 5.75 6.33 35.64
N GLY A 165 6.60 6.03 36.63
CA GLY A 165 7.12 4.67 36.85
C GLY A 165 7.96 4.14 35.68
N LEU A 166 8.50 5.03 34.85
CA LEU A 166 9.29 4.68 33.68
C LEU A 166 10.77 4.60 34.08
N VAL A 167 11.42 3.50 33.69
CA VAL A 167 12.88 3.42 33.75
C VAL A 167 13.44 4.46 32.81
N ASP A 168 14.45 5.22 33.25
CA ASP A 168 15.15 6.13 32.36
C ASP A 168 15.74 5.29 31.22
N PRO A 169 15.22 5.38 29.98
CA PRO A 169 15.71 4.57 28.87
C PRO A 169 17.17 4.90 28.54
N PHE A 170 17.72 5.96 29.15
CA PHE A 170 19.10 6.40 29.02
C PHE A 170 19.97 6.08 30.24
N SER A 171 19.45 5.36 31.24
CA SER A 171 20.22 4.92 32.43
C SER A 171 21.02 3.65 32.22
N ALA A 172 20.61 2.80 31.26
CA ALA A 172 21.33 1.60 30.90
C ALA A 172 22.29 1.92 29.76
N GLU A 173 23.53 2.31 30.08
CA GLU A 173 24.74 2.01 29.29
C GLU A 173 25.99 2.62 29.95
N LEU A 174 26.57 1.85 30.89
CA LEU A 174 28.03 1.80 31.13
C LEU A 174 28.61 0.42 30.75
N SER A 175 27.85 -0.39 30.03
CA SER A 175 28.29 -1.66 29.48
C SER A 175 27.77 -1.72 28.06
N GLY A 176 28.68 -1.52 27.11
CA GLY A 176 28.35 -1.52 25.70
C GLY A 176 27.81 -2.88 25.26
N GLU A 177 26.75 -2.83 24.46
CA GLU A 177 26.50 -3.77 23.39
C GLU A 177 25.54 -3.07 22.43
N HIS A 178 26.06 -2.69 21.26
CA HIS A 178 25.23 -2.23 20.15
C HIS A 178 24.30 -3.38 19.73
N THR A 179 23.08 -3.37 20.25
CA THR A 179 21.99 -4.18 19.73
C THR A 179 21.64 -3.65 18.36
N LYS A 180 22.30 -4.17 17.32
CA LYS A 180 21.80 -4.11 15.95
C LYS A 180 20.40 -4.73 15.98
N HIS A 181 19.36 -3.91 15.94
CA HIS A 181 18.03 -4.36 15.55
C HIS A 181 18.08 -4.77 14.07
N SER A 182 18.66 -5.93 13.83
CA SER A 182 18.41 -6.74 12.65
C SER A 182 17.03 -7.36 12.90
N GLN A 183 15.97 -6.64 12.53
CA GLN A 183 14.70 -7.31 12.28
C GLN A 183 14.93 -8.23 11.09
N GLU A 184 15.10 -9.53 11.36
CA GLU A 184 14.91 -10.53 10.32
C GLU A 184 13.48 -10.36 9.76
N PRO A 185 13.31 -10.29 8.43
CA PRO A 185 12.00 -10.07 7.81
C PRO A 185 11.19 -11.37 7.85
N GLY A 186 10.68 -11.70 9.03
CA GLY A 186 9.73 -12.78 9.24
C GLY A 186 8.35 -12.43 8.69
N ASP A 187 7.96 -13.12 7.62
CA ASP A 187 6.58 -13.50 7.25
C ASP A 187 5.53 -12.42 6.95
N ARG A 188 5.80 -11.12 7.18
CA ARG A 188 4.85 -10.03 6.87
C ARG A 188 4.82 -9.61 5.38
N ASN A 189 5.71 -10.16 4.56
CA ASN A 189 5.89 -9.77 3.14
C ASN A 189 5.06 -10.59 2.14
N LEU A 190 4.24 -11.54 2.62
CA LEU A 190 3.34 -12.34 1.77
C LEU A 190 2.22 -11.49 1.15
N HIS A 191 1.92 -10.35 1.76
CA HIS A 191 0.88 -9.43 1.33
C HIS A 191 1.35 -8.39 0.32
N HIS A 192 2.55 -8.47 -0.25
CA HIS A 192 3.01 -7.50 -1.24
C HIS A 192 3.26 -8.15 -2.59
N THR A 193 2.84 -7.50 -3.67
CA THR A 193 3.26 -7.88 -5.01
C THR A 193 4.78 -7.72 -5.15
N LEU A 194 5.39 -8.40 -6.12
CA LEU A 194 6.82 -8.23 -6.37
C LEU A 194 7.18 -6.79 -6.74
N GLY A 195 6.28 -6.07 -7.43
CA GLY A 195 6.45 -4.65 -7.73
C GLY A 195 6.48 -3.78 -6.47
N GLU A 196 5.54 -3.99 -5.55
CA GLU A 196 5.50 -3.30 -4.26
C GLU A 196 6.74 -3.61 -3.40
N ARG A 197 7.21 -4.86 -3.43
CA ARG A 197 8.45 -5.25 -2.75
C ARG A 197 9.66 -4.53 -3.32
N VAL A 198 9.75 -4.39 -4.65
CA VAL A 198 10.83 -3.64 -5.29
C VAL A 198 10.75 -2.16 -4.90
N HIS A 199 9.56 -1.56 -4.91
CA HIS A 199 9.36 -0.18 -4.46
C HIS A 199 9.83 0.01 -3.00
N ASN A 200 9.38 -0.85 -2.09
CA ASN A 200 9.75 -0.76 -0.68
C ASN A 200 11.25 -0.94 -0.42
N LEU A 201 11.94 -1.74 -1.23
CA LEU A 201 13.38 -2.00 -1.08
C LEU A 201 14.27 -0.95 -1.76
N THR A 202 13.81 -0.37 -2.88
CA THR A 202 14.66 0.45 -3.77
C THR A 202 14.19 1.89 -3.94
N GLY A 203 12.95 2.19 -3.53
CA GLY A 203 12.27 3.45 -3.81
C GLY A 203 11.80 3.62 -5.27
N ILE A 204 12.08 2.66 -6.15
CA ILE A 204 11.71 2.73 -7.57
C ILE A 204 10.26 2.27 -7.74
N ASP A 205 9.41 3.13 -8.28
CA ASP A 205 8.04 2.76 -8.62
C ASP A 205 7.94 2.15 -10.03
N ILE A 206 8.00 0.82 -10.08
CA ILE A 206 7.80 0.05 -11.31
C ILE A 206 6.30 -0.17 -11.57
N VAL A 207 5.48 -0.15 -10.52
CA VAL A 207 4.04 -0.42 -10.62
C VAL A 207 3.35 0.72 -11.35
N GLU A 208 3.68 1.97 -11.01
CA GLU A 208 3.17 3.16 -11.70
C GLU A 208 3.53 3.15 -13.20
N GLN A 209 4.79 2.84 -13.55
CA GLN A 209 5.22 2.74 -14.95
C GLN A 209 4.44 1.68 -15.74
N ILE A 210 4.18 0.52 -15.15
CA ILE A 210 3.37 -0.52 -15.78
C ILE A 210 1.91 -0.07 -15.91
N ASN A 211 1.36 0.56 -14.88
CA ASN A 211 0.00 1.08 -14.85
C ASN A 211 -0.24 2.15 -15.92
N ASP A 212 0.75 2.98 -16.24
CA ASP A 212 0.68 3.94 -17.35
C ASP A 212 0.56 3.24 -18.70
N GLN A 213 1.31 2.16 -18.91
CA GLN A 213 1.16 1.37 -20.13
C GLN A 213 -0.19 0.68 -20.20
N MET A 214 -0.65 0.10 -19.09
CA MET A 214 -1.98 -0.51 -19.03
C MET A 214 -3.07 0.51 -19.32
N THR A 215 -3.00 1.71 -18.74
CA THR A 215 -3.93 2.81 -19.01
C THR A 215 -3.96 3.19 -20.48
N LYS A 216 -2.79 3.34 -21.13
CA LYS A 216 -2.68 3.60 -22.57
C LYS A 216 -3.40 2.54 -23.42
N TRP A 217 -3.13 1.26 -23.14
CA TRP A 217 -3.71 0.15 -23.89
C TRP A 217 -5.20 -0.03 -23.62
N CYS A 218 -5.64 0.12 -22.37
CA CYS A 218 -7.05 0.09 -22.00
C CYS A 218 -7.83 1.21 -22.68
N ALA A 219 -7.29 2.43 -22.72
CA ALA A 219 -7.93 3.56 -23.40
C ALA A 219 -8.13 3.27 -24.90
N ALA A 220 -7.08 2.81 -25.60
CA ALA A 220 -7.16 2.49 -27.03
C ALA A 220 -8.13 1.33 -27.33
N PHE A 221 -8.15 0.29 -26.50
CA PHE A 221 -9.01 -0.86 -26.72
C PHE A 221 -10.47 -0.58 -26.38
N LEU A 222 -10.73 0.12 -25.27
CA LEU A 222 -12.08 0.33 -24.76
C LEU A 222 -12.81 1.50 -25.43
N ASP A 223 -12.12 2.31 -26.25
CA ASP A 223 -12.71 3.36 -27.09
C ASP A 223 -13.94 2.87 -27.86
N GLU A 224 -15.05 3.60 -27.79
CA GLU A 224 -16.34 3.25 -28.39
C GLU A 224 -16.53 3.84 -29.81
N GLY A 225 -15.43 4.10 -30.52
CA GLY A 225 -15.44 4.72 -31.85
C GLY A 225 -15.49 6.25 -31.79
N LEU A 226 -15.06 6.84 -30.67
CA LEU A 226 -14.88 8.28 -30.53
C LEU A 226 -13.60 8.75 -31.21
N SER A 227 -12.61 7.86 -31.30
CA SER A 227 -11.35 8.11 -31.99
C SER A 227 -11.47 7.75 -33.47
N ASP A 228 -11.03 8.64 -34.36
CA ASP A 228 -10.96 8.34 -35.81
C ASP A 228 -10.08 7.11 -36.10
N TRP A 229 -9.02 6.96 -35.31
CA TRP A 229 -8.07 5.85 -35.41
C TRP A 229 -8.44 4.76 -34.41
N HIS A 230 -8.95 3.65 -34.95
CA HIS A 230 -9.35 2.50 -34.16
C HIS A 230 -8.18 1.57 -33.87
N MET A 231 -8.18 0.91 -32.72
CA MET A 231 -7.18 -0.11 -32.39
C MET A 231 -7.25 -1.28 -33.40
N PRO A 232 -6.15 -1.61 -34.10
CA PRO A 232 -6.12 -2.75 -35.01
C PRO A 232 -6.38 -4.08 -34.30
N ALA A 233 -7.04 -5.01 -35.00
CA ALA A 233 -7.32 -6.38 -34.53
C ALA A 233 -8.16 -6.47 -33.24
N LYS A 234 -8.86 -5.40 -32.85
CA LYS A 234 -9.70 -5.32 -31.65
C LYS A 234 -10.73 -6.46 -31.55
N ASP A 235 -11.21 -6.96 -32.67
CA ASP A 235 -12.11 -8.11 -32.81
C ASP A 235 -11.53 -9.43 -32.26
N ARG A 236 -10.20 -9.53 -32.15
CA ARG A 236 -9.49 -10.70 -31.61
C ARG A 236 -9.34 -10.68 -30.10
N GLY A 237 -9.88 -9.66 -29.43
CA GLY A 237 -9.79 -9.46 -27.99
C GLY A 237 -8.53 -8.70 -27.55
N PHE A 238 -8.56 -8.22 -26.31
CA PHE A 238 -7.56 -7.29 -25.76
C PHE A 238 -6.13 -7.85 -25.84
N TYR A 239 -5.93 -9.06 -25.32
CA TYR A 239 -4.60 -9.66 -25.21
C TYR A 239 -3.94 -9.93 -26.57
N GLU A 240 -4.69 -10.45 -27.54
CA GLU A 240 -4.16 -10.72 -28.88
C GLU A 240 -3.85 -9.41 -29.62
N SER A 241 -4.73 -8.41 -29.52
CA SER A 241 -4.50 -7.07 -30.08
C SER A 241 -3.24 -6.44 -29.50
N TRP A 242 -3.09 -6.47 -28.17
CA TRP A 242 -1.91 -5.99 -27.48
C TRP A 242 -0.65 -6.74 -27.89
N ARG A 243 -0.66 -8.08 -27.91
CA ARG A 243 0.52 -8.90 -28.25
C ARG A 243 1.02 -8.62 -29.67
N GLN A 244 0.13 -8.36 -30.62
CA GLN A 244 0.50 -8.01 -31.99
C GLN A 244 1.10 -6.61 -32.11
N LEU A 245 0.55 -5.63 -31.39
CA LEU A 245 0.94 -4.22 -31.50
C LEU A 245 2.15 -3.87 -30.62
N ALA A 246 2.23 -4.42 -29.41
CA ALA A 246 3.29 -4.13 -28.44
C ALA A 246 4.69 -4.52 -28.94
N GLN A 247 4.80 -5.45 -29.90
CA GLN A 247 6.08 -5.78 -30.55
C GLN A 247 6.72 -4.58 -31.27
N ARG A 248 5.93 -3.58 -31.64
CA ARG A 248 6.39 -2.34 -32.29
C ARG A 248 6.37 -1.13 -31.36
N ASP A 249 6.08 -1.35 -30.08
CA ASP A 249 6.03 -0.30 -29.07
C ASP A 249 7.41 -0.08 -28.45
N PHE A 250 7.91 1.15 -28.55
CA PHE A 250 9.19 1.55 -27.98
C PHE A 250 9.11 1.78 -26.46
N SER A 251 7.92 1.87 -25.86
CA SER A 251 7.78 2.11 -24.42
C SER A 251 8.49 1.07 -23.57
N GLY A 252 8.45 -0.21 -23.96
CA GLY A 252 9.17 -1.28 -23.27
C GLY A 252 10.68 -1.09 -23.30
N TRP A 253 11.23 -0.54 -24.39
CA TRP A 253 12.65 -0.20 -24.47
C TRP A 253 13.01 0.99 -23.57
N PHE A 254 12.19 2.04 -23.54
CA PHE A 254 12.38 3.19 -22.65
C PHE A 254 12.32 2.80 -21.16
N MET A 255 11.57 1.75 -20.81
CA MET A 255 11.53 1.15 -19.47
C MET A 255 12.75 0.26 -19.15
N GLY A 256 13.72 0.17 -20.04
CA GLY A 256 14.93 -0.63 -19.87
C GLY A 256 14.74 -2.13 -20.15
N ILE A 257 13.60 -2.55 -20.72
CA ILE A 257 13.37 -3.96 -21.06
C ILE A 257 14.13 -4.30 -22.34
N ARG A 258 15.28 -4.96 -22.17
CA ARG A 258 16.07 -5.50 -23.29
C ARG A 258 15.26 -6.54 -24.07
N ASP A 259 15.41 -6.52 -25.39
CA ASP A 259 14.75 -7.43 -26.35
C ASP A 259 13.23 -7.52 -26.17
N PHE A 260 12.57 -6.41 -25.82
CA PHE A 260 11.13 -6.36 -25.57
C PHE A 260 10.27 -6.96 -26.71
N PRO A 261 10.49 -6.62 -28.00
CA PRO A 261 9.71 -7.22 -29.10
C PRO A 261 9.81 -8.74 -29.14
N HIS A 262 11.01 -9.28 -28.90
CA HIS A 262 11.24 -10.72 -28.89
C HIS A 262 10.53 -11.37 -27.70
N LYS A 263 10.60 -10.78 -26.51
CA LYS A 263 9.90 -11.28 -25.32
C LYS A 263 8.39 -11.32 -25.53
N VAL A 264 7.80 -10.25 -26.08
CA VAL A 264 6.35 -10.19 -26.39
C VAL A 264 5.96 -11.25 -27.41
N LYS A 265 6.77 -11.44 -28.46
CA LYS A 265 6.52 -12.43 -29.52
C LYS A 265 6.49 -13.87 -28.99
N HIS A 266 7.30 -14.19 -27.98
CA HIS A 266 7.37 -15.52 -27.36
C HIS A 266 6.39 -15.74 -26.21
N LEU A 267 5.53 -14.76 -25.90
CA LEU A 267 4.42 -14.99 -24.98
C LEU A 267 3.43 -15.99 -25.60
N SER A 268 2.81 -16.80 -24.75
CA SER A 268 1.78 -17.76 -25.16
C SER A 268 0.64 -17.07 -25.91
N SER A 269 0.05 -17.79 -26.87
CA SER A 269 -1.06 -17.27 -27.67
C SER A 269 -2.34 -17.07 -26.86
N ARG A 270 -2.54 -17.90 -25.84
CA ARG A 270 -3.66 -17.81 -24.89
C ARG A 270 -3.28 -16.93 -23.68
N PRO A 271 -4.16 -16.01 -23.25
CA PRO A 271 -3.88 -15.16 -22.09
C PRO A 271 -3.74 -15.97 -20.79
N GLU A 272 -4.52 -17.04 -20.62
CA GLU A 272 -4.44 -17.91 -19.43
C GLU A 272 -3.05 -18.53 -19.30
N ASP A 273 -2.52 -19.03 -20.43
CA ASP A 273 -1.21 -19.66 -20.48
C ASP A 273 -0.10 -18.65 -20.20
N ALA A 274 -0.25 -17.41 -20.69
CA ALA A 274 0.70 -16.33 -20.42
C ALA A 274 0.69 -15.93 -18.94
N ILE A 275 -0.48 -15.86 -18.29
CA ILE A 275 -0.61 -15.55 -16.87
C ILE A 275 -0.01 -16.66 -16.01
N ILE A 276 -0.36 -17.93 -16.25
CA ILE A 276 0.19 -19.08 -15.50
C ILE A 276 1.71 -19.12 -15.63
N ASN A 277 2.24 -19.04 -16.86
CA ASN A 277 3.68 -19.00 -17.08
C ASN A 277 4.36 -17.82 -16.38
N SER A 278 3.69 -16.68 -16.27
CA SER A 278 4.22 -15.52 -15.54
C SER A 278 4.23 -15.75 -14.04
N LEU A 279 3.14 -16.29 -13.46
CA LEU A 279 3.05 -16.61 -12.03
C LEU A 279 4.10 -17.66 -11.64
N ASP A 280 4.27 -18.70 -12.45
CA ASP A 280 5.29 -19.74 -12.25
C ASP A 280 6.71 -19.16 -12.31
N ARG A 281 7.02 -18.32 -13.31
CA ARG A 281 8.33 -17.65 -13.44
C ARG A 281 8.64 -16.70 -12.28
N LEU A 282 7.60 -16.10 -11.70
CA LEU A 282 7.70 -15.24 -10.52
C LEU A 282 7.78 -16.05 -9.21
N GLY A 283 7.63 -17.37 -9.26
CA GLY A 283 7.69 -18.26 -8.10
C GLY A 283 6.49 -18.14 -7.15
N ILE A 284 5.35 -17.62 -7.64
CA ILE A 284 4.14 -17.43 -6.84
C ILE A 284 3.38 -18.76 -6.76
N GLN A 285 3.20 -19.28 -5.54
CA GLN A 285 2.52 -20.56 -5.31
C GLN A 285 1.01 -20.45 -5.62
N GLU A 286 0.40 -21.53 -6.07
CA GLU A 286 -1.02 -21.55 -6.54
C GLU A 286 -2.00 -21.12 -5.44
N GLU A 287 -1.68 -21.41 -4.17
CA GLU A 287 -2.45 -21.00 -3.01
C GLU A 287 -2.53 -19.46 -2.88
N GLN A 288 -1.49 -18.77 -3.33
CA GLN A 288 -1.34 -17.31 -3.24
C GLN A 288 -1.90 -16.58 -4.46
N TRP A 289 -2.27 -17.30 -5.53
CA TRP A 289 -2.72 -16.67 -6.78
C TRP A 289 -3.92 -15.76 -6.58
N SER A 290 -4.89 -16.15 -5.75
CA SER A 290 -6.06 -15.32 -5.45
C SER A 290 -5.64 -13.95 -4.93
N GLU A 291 -4.89 -13.91 -3.82
CA GLU A 291 -4.49 -12.65 -3.20
C GLU A 291 -3.59 -11.82 -4.12
N TYR A 292 -2.63 -12.48 -4.77
CA TYR A 292 -1.69 -11.83 -5.67
C TYR A 292 -2.40 -11.16 -6.85
N LEU A 293 -3.33 -11.87 -7.49
CA LEU A 293 -4.13 -11.34 -8.60
C LEU A 293 -5.08 -10.23 -8.13
N THR A 294 -5.68 -10.34 -6.95
CA THR A 294 -6.53 -9.28 -6.38
C THR A 294 -5.77 -7.97 -6.28
N ARG A 295 -4.52 -8.00 -5.81
CA ARG A 295 -3.67 -6.81 -5.70
C ARG A 295 -3.37 -6.18 -7.05
N HIS A 296 -3.05 -6.98 -8.07
CA HIS A 296 -2.84 -6.48 -9.44
C HIS A 296 -4.11 -5.85 -10.01
N ILE A 297 -5.25 -6.51 -9.83
CA ILE A 297 -6.56 -6.06 -10.29
C ILE A 297 -6.98 -4.75 -9.61
N ALA A 298 -6.63 -4.60 -8.33
CA ALA A 298 -6.92 -3.43 -7.51
C ALA A 298 -6.03 -2.20 -7.82
N GLN A 299 -4.96 -2.35 -8.60
CA GLN A 299 -4.09 -1.22 -8.97
C GLN A 299 -4.79 -0.18 -9.85
N LEU A 300 -5.71 -0.63 -10.73
CA LEU A 300 -6.45 0.22 -11.66
C LEU A 300 -7.96 -0.02 -11.54
N PRO A 301 -8.59 0.29 -10.39
CA PRO A 301 -9.96 -0.13 -10.08
C PRO A 301 -10.99 0.48 -11.03
N GLY A 302 -10.71 1.67 -11.59
CA GLY A 302 -11.55 2.27 -12.64
C GLY A 302 -11.60 1.42 -13.92
N TRP A 303 -10.43 1.13 -14.50
CA TRP A 303 -10.30 0.32 -15.72
C TRP A 303 -10.79 -1.12 -15.53
N THR A 304 -10.36 -1.76 -14.44
CA THR A 304 -10.83 -3.11 -14.09
C THR A 304 -12.35 -3.14 -13.97
N GLY A 305 -12.95 -2.18 -13.25
CA GLY A 305 -14.39 -2.13 -13.05
C GLY A 305 -15.18 -1.98 -14.35
N LEU A 306 -14.65 -1.22 -15.30
CA LEU A 306 -15.21 -1.09 -16.65
C LEU A 306 -15.11 -2.39 -17.46
N ILE A 307 -13.94 -3.04 -17.45
CA ILE A 307 -13.73 -4.33 -18.14
C ILE A 307 -14.66 -5.40 -17.57
N ARG A 308 -14.75 -5.47 -16.24
CA ARG A 308 -15.61 -6.44 -15.54
C ARG A 308 -17.08 -6.23 -15.90
N TRP A 309 -17.53 -4.98 -16.04
CA TRP A 309 -18.88 -4.69 -16.50
C TRP A 309 -19.14 -5.19 -17.93
N ARG A 310 -18.24 -4.89 -18.87
CA ARG A 310 -18.37 -5.34 -20.27
C ARG A 310 -18.35 -6.86 -20.44
N GLY A 311 -17.77 -7.60 -19.50
CA GLY A 311 -17.76 -9.06 -19.53
C GLY A 311 -19.03 -9.72 -18.97
N VAL A 312 -19.93 -8.95 -18.36
CA VAL A 312 -21.22 -9.43 -17.82
C VAL A 312 -22.38 -9.17 -18.80
N GLU A 313 -22.20 -8.22 -19.73
CA GLU A 313 -23.10 -7.96 -20.87
C GLU A 313 -22.86 -8.95 -22.01
#